data_AF-A0A2N6NJT5-F1
#
_entry.id   AF-A0A2N6NJT5-F1
#
_cell.length_a   1.000
_cell.length_b   1.000
_cell.length_c   1.000
_cell.angle_alpha   90.00
_cell.angle_beta   90.00
_cell.angle_gamma   90.00
#
_symmetry.space_group_name_H-M   'P 1'
#
loop_
_entity.id
_entity.type
_entity.pdbx_description
1 polymer ?
#
loop_
_entity_poly.entity_id
_entity_poly.type
_entity_poly.pdbx_seq_one_letter_code
_entity_poly.pdbx_strand_id
1 'polypeptide(L)'
;MSICGENLPSDGALPSGALTKSTQPIGRSPESNQHIGGTKAQDFIRGDVITYFLDTWEVTLANWMLLLHKTALPKDGIYSVQQMTTAVKALESVIAGEELLPAKFGYLHLINFLDALETPIQLQKDNGQECKRKSAATIAFDQYLAVQGHKGKKNGKDALAYKSEIGRRWKELASPSSLLLLAFSDAAEDFV
;
A
#
# COMPACT_ATOMS: atom_id res chain seq x y z
N MET A 1 26.40 20.88 -33.10
CA MET A 1 26.60 22.33 -33.31
C MET A 1 25.42 23.05 -32.65
N SER A 2 25.73 23.82 -31.61
CA SER A 2 24.79 24.56 -30.76
C SER A 2 25.09 26.05 -30.93
N ILE A 3 24.10 26.85 -31.29
CA ILE A 3 24.04 28.33 -31.28
C ILE A 3 22.52 28.62 -31.28
N CYS A 4 21.89 29.51 -30.51
CA CYS A 4 22.22 30.83 -29.96
C CYS A 4 21.43 30.96 -28.63
N GLY A 5 21.75 31.81 -27.65
CA GLY A 5 22.58 33.00 -27.61
C GLY A 5 21.91 33.94 -26.58
N GLU A 6 22.70 34.39 -25.61
CA GLU A 6 22.35 35.27 -24.49
C GLU A 6 21.86 36.65 -24.96
N ASN A 7 21.18 37.39 -24.07
CA ASN A 7 21.53 38.78 -23.68
C ASN A 7 20.58 39.35 -22.61
N LEU A 8 21.15 39.63 -21.44
CA LEU A 8 20.74 40.66 -20.46
C LEU A 8 21.42 42.00 -20.87
N PRO A 9 20.93 43.19 -20.48
CA PRO A 9 21.36 43.76 -19.18
C PRO A 9 20.40 44.77 -18.48
N SER A 10 20.67 45.00 -17.17
CA SER A 10 20.61 46.24 -16.33
C SER A 10 19.43 47.22 -16.46
N ASP A 11 18.97 47.97 -15.45
CA ASP A 11 19.39 48.27 -14.08
C ASP A 11 18.25 49.08 -13.41
N GLY A 12 18.31 49.27 -12.08
CA GLY A 12 17.94 50.59 -11.52
C GLY A 12 16.70 50.73 -10.62
N ALA A 13 16.99 50.86 -9.33
CA ALA A 13 16.50 51.88 -8.39
C ALA A 13 15.15 51.72 -7.64
N LEU A 14 15.29 51.54 -6.31
CA LEU A 14 14.39 51.96 -5.22
C LEU A 14 14.44 53.49 -5.03
N PRO A 15 13.41 54.13 -4.43
CA PRO A 15 13.50 54.46 -2.99
C PRO A 15 12.18 54.50 -2.17
N SER A 16 12.31 54.08 -0.92
CA SER A 16 11.90 54.68 0.38
C SER A 16 10.55 55.41 0.61
N GLY A 17 9.79 54.93 1.62
CA GLY A 17 9.28 55.78 2.72
C GLY A 17 7.76 55.95 2.91
N ALA A 18 7.21 55.40 4.01
CA ALA A 18 6.43 56.11 5.07
C ALA A 18 5.37 55.25 5.78
N LEU A 19 5.40 55.30 7.12
CA LEU A 19 4.40 54.81 8.09
C LEU A 19 3.02 55.49 7.92
N THR A 20 1.92 54.79 8.26
CA THR A 20 1.04 55.15 9.41
C THR A 20 -0.18 54.23 9.63
N LYS A 21 -0.41 53.92 10.91
CA LYS A 21 -1.69 53.76 11.65
C LYS A 21 -2.70 52.65 11.32
N SER A 22 -2.70 51.65 12.22
CA SER A 22 -3.80 51.27 13.14
C SER A 22 -5.24 51.60 12.72
N THR A 23 -6.06 50.57 12.50
CA THR A 23 -7.47 50.47 12.93
C THR A 23 -7.91 48.99 12.89
N GLN A 24 -8.07 48.36 14.05
CA GLN A 24 -9.13 47.36 14.31
C GLN A 24 -10.26 48.14 15.05
N PRO A 25 -11.54 47.74 15.04
CA PRO A 25 -12.00 46.35 15.24
C PRO A 25 -13.26 45.95 14.44
N ILE A 26 -13.68 44.69 14.54
CA ILE A 26 -15.07 44.25 14.83
C ILE A 26 -15.10 42.73 14.70
N GLY A 27 -15.67 42.09 15.73
CA GLY A 27 -15.51 40.68 16.02
C GLY A 27 -16.19 39.72 15.05
N ARG A 28 -15.55 38.57 14.93
CA ARG A 28 -16.19 37.26 15.01
C ARG A 28 -15.20 36.34 15.71
N SER A 29 -15.53 35.96 16.93
CA SER A 29 -14.96 34.76 17.54
C SER A 29 -15.30 33.62 16.59
N PRO A 30 -14.32 32.92 15.97
CA PRO A 30 -14.60 31.65 15.34
C PRO A 30 -14.99 30.74 16.50
N GLU A 31 -16.25 30.33 16.49
CA GLU A 31 -16.72 29.21 17.27
C GLU A 31 -15.67 28.10 17.22
N SER A 32 -15.31 27.65 18.41
CA SER A 32 -14.49 26.48 18.66
C SER A 32 -14.98 25.33 17.78
N ASN A 33 -14.29 25.09 16.66
CA ASN A 33 -14.37 23.85 15.90
C ASN A 33 -13.71 22.72 16.71
N GLN A 34 -14.33 22.34 17.82
CA GLN A 34 -14.09 21.08 18.49
C GLN A 34 -14.93 20.00 17.80
N HIS A 35 -14.54 19.57 16.61
CA HIS A 35 -14.97 18.25 16.10
C HIS A 35 -14.16 17.73 14.91
N ILE A 36 -12.84 17.78 15.01
CA ILE A 36 -11.99 16.76 14.40
C ILE A 36 -10.95 16.41 15.46
N GLY A 37 -11.29 15.48 16.35
CA GLY A 37 -10.29 14.85 17.19
C GLY A 37 -9.34 14.12 16.25
N GLY A 38 -8.23 14.76 15.89
CA GLY A 38 -7.24 14.15 15.02
C GLY A 38 -6.75 12.88 15.69
N THR A 39 -6.89 11.74 15.01
CA THR A 39 -6.28 10.48 15.41
C THR A 39 -4.80 10.75 15.70
N LYS A 40 -4.39 10.56 16.94
CA LYS A 40 -3.00 10.75 17.33
C LYS A 40 -2.24 9.50 16.90
N ALA A 41 -0.94 9.64 16.60
CA ALA A 41 -0.10 8.47 16.31
C ALA A 41 -0.13 7.40 17.43
N GLN A 42 -0.51 7.80 18.65
CA GLN A 42 -0.71 6.94 19.81
C GLN A 42 -1.89 5.97 19.62
N ASP A 43 -2.91 6.36 18.85
CA ASP A 43 -4.12 5.58 18.61
C ASP A 43 -3.88 4.45 17.59
N PHE A 44 -2.76 4.47 16.86
CA PHE A 44 -2.37 3.44 15.87
C PHE A 44 -1.84 2.17 16.52
N ILE A 45 -1.34 2.25 17.75
CA ILE A 45 -0.95 1.07 18.53
C ILE A 45 -2.08 0.73 19.47
N ARG A 46 -2.44 -0.55 19.50
CA ARG A 46 -3.47 -1.06 20.38
C ARG A 46 -3.03 -0.93 21.84
N GLY A 47 -3.85 -0.25 22.67
CA GLY A 47 -3.57 -0.09 24.11
C GLY A 47 -3.59 -1.39 24.90
N ASP A 48 -4.37 -2.38 24.45
CA ASP A 48 -4.50 -3.73 25.01
C ASP A 48 -3.65 -4.78 24.26
N VAL A 49 -2.57 -4.37 23.57
CA VAL A 49 -1.78 -5.25 22.68
C VAL A 49 -1.38 -6.60 23.31
N ILE A 50 -0.97 -6.61 24.58
CA ILE A 50 -0.55 -7.84 25.25
C ILE A 50 -1.72 -8.79 25.44
N THR A 51 -2.85 -8.30 25.96
CA THR A 51 -4.05 -9.10 26.17
C THR A 51 -4.62 -9.58 24.84
N TYR A 52 -4.76 -8.68 23.87
CA TYR A 52 -5.22 -9.02 22.54
C TYR A 52 -4.34 -10.08 21.86
N PHE A 53 -3.02 -9.96 21.97
CA PHE A 53 -2.10 -10.98 21.45
C PHE A 53 -2.33 -12.33 22.13
N LEU A 54 -2.36 -12.37 23.46
CA LEU A 54 -2.58 -13.62 24.21
C LEU A 54 -3.92 -14.29 23.86
N ASP A 55 -4.96 -13.49 23.59
CA ASP A 55 -6.29 -14.00 23.26
C ASP A 55 -6.42 -14.47 21.81
N THR A 56 -5.61 -13.95 20.89
CA THR A 56 -5.83 -14.13 19.43
C THR A 56 -4.68 -14.79 18.68
N TRP A 57 -3.49 -14.95 19.28
CA TRP A 57 -2.28 -15.37 18.55
C TRP A 57 -2.41 -16.75 17.91
N GLU A 58 -3.03 -17.74 18.57
CA GLU A 58 -3.18 -19.10 18.02
C GLU A 58 -4.03 -19.11 16.76
N VAL A 59 -5.21 -18.48 16.84
CA VAL A 59 -6.15 -18.37 15.72
C VAL A 59 -5.52 -17.56 14.59
N THR A 60 -4.86 -16.44 14.91
CA THR A 60 -4.17 -15.63 13.91
C THR A 60 -3.08 -16.42 13.22
N LEU A 61 -2.22 -17.12 13.97
CA LEU A 61 -1.11 -17.88 13.41
C LEU A 61 -1.62 -19.04 12.53
N ALA A 62 -2.66 -19.75 12.96
CA ALA A 62 -3.26 -20.82 12.18
C ALA A 62 -3.83 -20.30 10.84
N ASN A 63 -4.60 -19.21 10.87
CA ASN A 63 -5.16 -18.62 9.65
C ASN A 63 -4.09 -17.99 8.77
N TRP A 64 -3.04 -17.41 9.35
CA TRP A 64 -1.88 -16.90 8.63
C TRP A 64 -1.16 -18.03 7.89
N MET A 65 -0.86 -19.14 8.56
CA MET A 65 -0.25 -20.32 7.93
C MET A 65 -1.14 -20.90 6.84
N LEU A 66 -2.46 -20.93 7.04
CA LEU A 66 -3.42 -21.38 6.04
C LEU A 66 -3.39 -20.49 4.78
N LEU A 67 -3.36 -19.16 4.95
CA LEU A 67 -3.22 -18.22 3.85
C LEU A 67 -1.91 -18.47 3.09
N LEU A 68 -0.78 -18.58 3.80
CA LEU A 68 0.53 -18.89 3.21
C LEU A 68 0.50 -20.21 2.42
N HIS A 69 -0.19 -21.22 2.93
CA HIS A 69 -0.35 -22.50 2.23
C HIS A 69 -1.18 -22.37 0.96
N LYS A 70 -2.36 -21.72 1.03
CA LYS A 70 -3.26 -21.51 -0.12
C LYS A 70 -2.62 -20.68 -1.25
N THR A 71 -1.63 -19.87 -0.91
CA THR A 71 -0.96 -18.93 -1.83
C THR A 71 0.46 -19.36 -2.20
N ALA A 72 0.90 -20.54 -1.75
CA ALA A 72 2.22 -21.06 -2.04
C ALA A 72 2.38 -21.28 -3.54
N LEU A 73 3.37 -20.62 -4.13
CA LEU A 73 3.74 -20.79 -5.53
C LEU A 73 4.77 -21.93 -5.68
N PRO A 74 4.64 -22.79 -6.70
CA PRO A 74 5.65 -23.79 -7.03
C PRO A 74 7.02 -23.15 -7.30
N LYS A 75 8.08 -23.80 -6.83
CA LYS A 75 9.47 -23.31 -6.98
C LYS A 75 9.96 -23.27 -8.42
N ASP A 76 9.39 -24.10 -9.29
CA ASP A 76 9.69 -24.13 -10.72
C ASP A 76 8.99 -23.01 -11.51
N GLY A 77 8.15 -22.20 -10.84
CA GLY A 77 7.40 -21.10 -11.45
C GLY A 77 6.25 -21.55 -12.35
N ILE A 78 5.96 -22.86 -12.39
CA ILE A 78 4.87 -23.42 -13.20
C ILE A 78 3.67 -23.65 -12.29
N TYR A 79 2.73 -22.71 -12.31
CA TYR A 79 1.46 -22.82 -11.60
C TYR A 79 0.30 -23.00 -12.57
N SER A 80 -0.69 -23.77 -12.15
CA SER A 80 -1.95 -23.92 -12.87
C SER A 80 -2.87 -22.73 -12.66
N VAL A 81 -3.83 -22.54 -13.58
CA VAL A 81 -4.92 -21.55 -13.42
C VAL A 81 -5.68 -21.78 -12.11
N GLN A 82 -5.87 -23.04 -11.70
CA GLN A 82 -6.56 -23.38 -10.46
C GLN A 82 -5.79 -22.94 -9.21
N GLN A 83 -4.47 -23.13 -9.19
CA GLN A 83 -3.62 -22.66 -8.08
C GLN A 83 -3.65 -21.14 -7.96
N MET A 84 -3.47 -20.43 -9.08
CA MET A 84 -3.55 -18.97 -9.11
C MET A 84 -4.94 -18.48 -8.66
N THR A 85 -6.01 -19.12 -9.13
CA THR A 85 -7.40 -18.80 -8.71
C THR A 85 -7.61 -19.01 -7.22
N THR A 86 -7.07 -20.09 -6.66
CA THR A 86 -7.15 -20.39 -5.23
C THR A 86 -6.40 -19.35 -4.40
N ALA A 87 -5.19 -18.98 -4.82
CA ALA A 87 -4.37 -17.98 -4.16
C ALA A 87 -5.05 -16.60 -4.17
N VAL A 88 -5.51 -16.14 -5.33
CA VAL A 88 -6.16 -14.83 -5.48
C VAL A 88 -7.46 -14.77 -4.66
N LYS A 89 -8.30 -15.82 -4.70
CA LYS A 89 -9.52 -15.86 -3.86
C LYS A 89 -9.20 -15.80 -2.37
N ALA A 90 -8.20 -16.56 -1.91
CA ALA A 90 -7.81 -16.56 -0.51
C ALA A 90 -7.31 -15.18 -0.05
N LEU A 91 -6.49 -14.50 -0.86
CA LEU A 91 -6.03 -13.15 -0.59
C LEU A 91 -7.18 -12.15 -0.51
N GLU A 92 -8.09 -12.20 -1.49
CA GLU A 92 -9.22 -11.28 -1.56
C GLU A 92 -10.20 -11.48 -0.40
N SER A 93 -10.48 -12.72 0.02
CA SER A 93 -11.34 -12.97 1.18
C SER A 93 -10.74 -12.44 2.49
N VAL A 94 -9.43 -12.58 2.69
CA VAL A 94 -8.76 -11.97 3.87
C VAL A 94 -8.82 -10.44 3.80
N ILE A 95 -8.52 -9.84 2.64
CA ILE A 95 -8.57 -8.38 2.45
C ILE A 95 -9.99 -7.84 2.65
N ALA A 96 -11.01 -8.58 2.26
CA ALA A 96 -12.41 -8.24 2.46
C ALA A 96 -12.90 -8.44 3.91
N GLY A 97 -12.08 -9.00 4.79
CA GLY A 97 -12.44 -9.29 6.18
C GLY A 97 -13.38 -10.49 6.35
N GLU A 98 -13.43 -11.39 5.36
CA GLU A 98 -14.30 -12.57 5.36
C GLU A 98 -13.69 -13.75 6.15
N GLU A 99 -12.43 -13.66 6.51
CA GLU A 99 -11.65 -14.71 7.19
C GLU A 99 -11.30 -14.28 8.63
N LEU A 100 -10.99 -15.25 9.50
CA LEU A 100 -10.56 -15.00 10.89
C LEU A 100 -9.08 -14.56 10.96
N LEU A 101 -8.70 -13.64 10.08
CA LEU A 101 -7.37 -13.07 9.95
C LEU A 101 -7.52 -11.58 9.60
N PRO A 102 -6.91 -10.66 10.35
CA PRO A 102 -7.03 -9.23 10.07
C PRO A 102 -6.59 -8.86 8.64
N ALA A 103 -7.30 -7.93 8.00
CA ALA A 103 -7.11 -7.57 6.59
C ALA A 103 -5.67 -7.12 6.28
N LYS A 104 -4.99 -6.45 7.21
CA LYS A 104 -3.57 -6.09 7.12
C LYS A 104 -2.64 -7.26 6.78
N PHE A 105 -2.94 -8.49 7.21
CA PHE A 105 -2.19 -9.68 6.79
C PHE A 105 -2.42 -10.01 5.31
N GLY A 106 -3.66 -9.85 4.82
CA GLY A 106 -3.99 -10.00 3.41
C GLY A 106 -3.26 -8.96 2.54
N TYR A 107 -3.24 -7.70 2.96
CA TYR A 107 -2.49 -6.64 2.27
C TYR A 107 -0.98 -6.88 2.25
N LEU A 108 -0.39 -7.23 3.41
CA LEU A 108 1.01 -7.61 3.51
C LEU A 108 1.33 -8.75 2.54
N HIS A 109 0.50 -9.80 2.56
CA HIS A 109 0.75 -10.99 1.77
C HIS A 109 0.50 -10.81 0.30
N LEU A 110 -0.41 -9.91 -0.10
CA LEU A 110 -0.60 -9.51 -1.48
C LEU A 110 0.72 -9.03 -2.10
N ILE A 111 1.46 -8.17 -1.39
CA ILE A 111 2.76 -7.69 -1.88
C ILE A 111 3.79 -8.81 -1.94
N ASN A 112 3.88 -9.64 -0.92
CA ASN A 112 4.80 -10.78 -0.95
C ASN A 112 4.46 -11.76 -2.08
N PHE A 113 3.19 -11.95 -2.37
CA PHE A 113 2.70 -12.80 -3.46
C PHE A 113 3.06 -12.22 -4.83
N LEU A 114 2.85 -10.92 -5.04
CA LEU A 114 3.25 -10.24 -6.28
C LEU A 114 4.77 -10.30 -6.48
N ASP A 115 5.57 -9.99 -5.45
CA ASP A 115 7.04 -10.11 -5.48
C ASP A 115 7.48 -11.55 -5.84
N ALA A 116 6.80 -12.56 -5.27
CA ALA A 116 7.08 -13.97 -5.54
C ALA A 116 6.73 -14.38 -6.99
N LEU A 117 5.71 -13.77 -7.60
CA LEU A 117 5.39 -13.97 -9.02
C LEU A 117 6.42 -13.32 -9.94
N GLU A 118 6.99 -12.18 -9.56
CA GLU A 118 7.97 -11.47 -10.39
C GLU A 118 9.23 -12.30 -10.65
N THR A 119 9.69 -13.07 -9.67
CA THR A 119 10.93 -13.86 -9.76
C THR A 119 10.92 -14.85 -10.93
N PRO A 120 9.96 -15.80 -11.05
CA PRO A 120 9.91 -16.72 -12.18
C PRO A 120 9.62 -16.03 -13.51
N ILE A 121 8.84 -14.93 -13.52
CA ILE A 121 8.60 -14.14 -14.74
C ILE A 121 9.89 -13.49 -15.23
N GLN A 122 10.69 -12.94 -14.32
CA GLN A 122 11.97 -12.34 -14.68
C GLN A 122 12.93 -13.39 -15.25
N LEU A 123 12.97 -14.59 -14.65
CA LEU A 123 13.75 -15.71 -15.18
C LEU A 123 13.32 -16.10 -16.62
N GLN A 124 12.01 -16.18 -16.89
CA GLN A 124 11.50 -16.45 -18.23
C GLN A 124 11.87 -15.37 -19.24
N LYS A 125 11.87 -14.09 -18.81
CA LYS A 125 12.31 -12.98 -19.66
C LYS A 125 13.79 -13.04 -19.99
N ASP A 126 14.62 -13.35 -19.00
CA ASP A 126 16.07 -13.45 -19.18
C ASP A 126 16.42 -14.61 -20.14
N ASN A 127 15.62 -15.68 -20.12
CA ASN A 127 15.69 -16.80 -21.07
C ASN A 127 15.04 -16.52 -22.43
N GLY A 128 14.50 -15.32 -22.66
CA GLY A 128 13.90 -14.92 -23.93
C GLY A 128 12.51 -15.52 -24.22
N GLN A 129 11.86 -16.11 -23.22
CA GLN A 129 10.55 -16.78 -23.36
C GLN A 129 9.36 -15.81 -23.21
N GLU A 130 9.58 -14.63 -22.64
CA GLU A 130 8.54 -13.65 -22.29
C GLU A 130 8.71 -12.32 -23.04
N CYS A 131 7.64 -11.53 -23.11
CA CYS A 131 7.59 -10.34 -23.95
C CYS A 131 8.50 -9.22 -23.39
N LYS A 132 9.57 -8.86 -24.12
CA LYS A 132 10.57 -7.86 -23.69
C LYS A 132 10.01 -6.45 -23.35
N ARG A 133 8.76 -6.16 -23.70
CA ARG A 133 8.16 -4.81 -23.56
C ARG A 133 7.58 -4.50 -22.18
N LYS A 134 7.26 -5.50 -21.35
CA LYS A 134 6.66 -5.29 -20.01
C LYS A 134 7.64 -5.68 -18.90
N SER A 135 7.64 -4.97 -17.77
CA SER A 135 8.38 -5.40 -16.57
C SER A 135 7.77 -6.67 -15.97
N ALA A 136 8.55 -7.44 -15.22
CA ALA A 136 8.05 -8.63 -14.53
C ALA A 136 6.90 -8.27 -13.56
N ALA A 137 7.07 -7.18 -12.81
CA ALA A 137 6.01 -6.56 -12.00
C ALA A 137 4.70 -6.33 -12.77
N THR A 138 4.78 -5.71 -13.95
CA THR A 138 3.58 -5.44 -14.76
C THR A 138 2.88 -6.73 -15.19
N ILE A 139 3.65 -7.77 -15.49
CA ILE A 139 3.11 -9.08 -15.89
C ILE A 139 2.45 -9.77 -14.70
N ALA A 140 3.09 -9.80 -13.53
CA ALA A 140 2.53 -10.33 -12.29
C ALA A 140 1.19 -9.64 -11.94
N PHE A 141 1.17 -8.31 -12.06
CA PHE A 141 -0.02 -7.49 -11.84
C PHE A 141 -1.15 -7.82 -12.83
N ASP A 142 -0.83 -7.91 -14.13
CA ASP A 142 -1.80 -8.27 -15.16
C ASP A 142 -2.30 -9.72 -14.99
N GLN A 143 -1.46 -10.65 -14.50
CA GLN A 143 -1.85 -12.03 -14.19
C GLN A 143 -2.83 -12.11 -13.02
N TYR A 144 -2.55 -11.38 -11.92
CA TYR A 144 -3.45 -11.25 -10.79
C TYR A 144 -4.83 -10.73 -11.23
N LEU A 145 -4.85 -9.61 -11.97
CA LEU A 145 -6.09 -9.02 -12.48
C LEU A 145 -6.83 -9.92 -13.48
N ALA A 146 -6.12 -10.72 -14.25
CA ALA A 146 -6.74 -11.67 -15.16
C ALA A 146 -7.58 -12.70 -14.43
N VAL A 147 -7.08 -13.21 -13.30
CA VAL A 147 -7.77 -14.18 -12.45
C VAL A 147 -9.01 -13.57 -11.79
N GLN A 148 -8.97 -12.28 -11.47
CA GLN A 148 -10.13 -11.55 -10.96
C GLN A 148 -11.18 -11.19 -12.04
N GLY A 149 -10.93 -11.48 -13.32
CA GLY A 149 -11.81 -11.04 -14.41
C GLY A 149 -11.74 -9.53 -14.69
N HIS A 150 -10.66 -8.88 -14.27
CA HIS A 150 -10.40 -7.45 -14.43
C HIS A 150 -9.26 -7.12 -15.41
N LYS A 151 -8.78 -8.09 -16.20
CA LYS A 151 -7.71 -7.87 -17.19
C LYS A 151 -8.02 -6.67 -18.09
N GLY A 152 -7.12 -5.69 -18.12
CA GLY A 152 -7.24 -4.51 -18.97
C GLY A 152 -8.29 -3.47 -18.53
N LYS A 153 -9.00 -3.69 -17.41
CA LYS A 153 -9.95 -2.72 -16.86
C LYS A 153 -9.20 -1.70 -16.00
N LYS A 154 -9.31 -0.41 -16.32
CA LYS A 154 -8.66 0.68 -15.58
C LYS A 154 -8.99 0.63 -14.08
N ASN A 155 -10.27 0.47 -13.75
CA ASN A 155 -10.74 0.43 -12.35
C ASN A 155 -10.10 -0.72 -11.55
N GLY A 156 -9.85 -1.88 -12.19
CA GLY A 156 -9.16 -3.00 -11.54
C GLY A 156 -7.69 -2.69 -11.28
N LYS A 157 -7.02 -2.01 -12.23
CA LYS A 157 -5.63 -1.57 -12.05
C LYS A 157 -5.48 -0.57 -10.93
N ASP A 158 -6.35 0.44 -10.89
CA ASP A 158 -6.34 1.48 -9.86
C ASP A 158 -6.62 0.85 -8.47
N ALA A 159 -7.59 -0.06 -8.38
CA ALA A 159 -7.91 -0.77 -7.14
C ALA A 159 -6.74 -1.63 -6.64
N LEU A 160 -6.13 -2.43 -7.53
CA LEU A 160 -4.99 -3.25 -7.12
C LEU A 160 -3.78 -2.38 -6.74
N ALA A 161 -3.57 -1.25 -7.41
CA ALA A 161 -2.46 -0.34 -7.10
C ALA A 161 -2.63 0.26 -5.71
N TYR A 162 -3.86 0.63 -5.35
CA TYR A 162 -4.20 1.09 -4.02
C TYR A 162 -3.95 0.01 -2.95
N LYS A 163 -4.41 -1.22 -3.18
CA LYS A 163 -4.15 -2.35 -2.28
C LYS A 163 -2.64 -2.64 -2.12
N SER A 164 -1.89 -2.55 -3.22
CA SER A 164 -0.43 -2.71 -3.20
C SER A 164 0.27 -1.62 -2.39
N GLU A 165 -0.19 -0.38 -2.48
CA GLU A 165 0.36 0.73 -1.68
C GLU A 165 0.16 0.49 -0.17
N ILE A 166 -1.06 0.12 0.23
CA ILE A 166 -1.38 -0.28 1.62
C ILE A 166 -0.49 -1.44 2.06
N GLY A 167 -0.38 -2.48 1.23
CA GLY A 167 0.45 -3.65 1.52
C GLY A 167 1.93 -3.34 1.72
N ARG A 168 2.49 -2.38 0.96
CA ARG A 168 3.90 -1.95 1.11
C ARG A 168 4.13 -1.28 2.46
N ARG A 169 3.24 -0.37 2.86
CA ARG A 169 3.30 0.29 4.17
C ARG A 169 3.18 -0.73 5.31
N TRP A 170 2.27 -1.70 5.19
CA TRP A 170 2.20 -2.80 6.16
C TRP A 170 3.46 -3.66 6.18
N LYS A 171 4.08 -3.91 5.04
CA LYS A 171 5.35 -4.65 4.95
C LYS A 171 6.49 -3.94 5.67
N GLU A 172 6.56 -2.62 5.57
CA GLU A 172 7.53 -1.81 6.30
C GLU A 172 7.29 -1.87 7.82
N LEU A 173 6.04 -1.72 8.25
CA LEU A 173 5.65 -1.76 9.66
C LEU A 173 5.77 -3.15 10.30
N ALA A 174 5.56 -4.20 9.52
CA ALA A 174 5.65 -5.58 9.98
C ALA A 174 7.08 -6.10 10.06
N SER A 175 8.11 -5.32 9.72
CA SER A 175 9.50 -5.78 9.84
C SER A 175 9.94 -5.81 11.31
N PRO A 176 10.54 -6.90 11.84
CA PRO A 176 11.00 -8.13 11.16
C PRO A 176 10.02 -9.33 11.19
N SER A 177 8.79 -9.18 11.68
CA SER A 177 7.82 -10.27 11.83
C SER A 177 6.39 -9.86 11.49
N SER A 178 5.72 -10.63 10.61
CA SER A 178 4.31 -10.43 10.25
C SER A 178 3.36 -10.40 11.47
N LEU A 179 3.71 -11.06 12.57
CA LEU A 179 2.89 -11.04 13.78
C LEU A 179 2.87 -9.67 14.48
N LEU A 180 3.81 -8.78 14.19
CA LEU A 180 3.79 -7.39 14.68
C LEU A 180 2.57 -6.63 14.19
N LEU A 181 1.93 -7.07 13.11
CA LEU A 181 0.67 -6.51 12.66
C LEU A 181 -0.41 -6.54 13.75
N LEU A 182 -0.39 -7.52 14.67
CA LEU A 182 -1.34 -7.60 15.79
C LEU A 182 -1.21 -6.43 16.79
N ALA A 183 -0.08 -5.73 16.80
CA ALA A 183 0.11 -4.57 17.66
C ALA A 183 -0.62 -3.32 17.15
N PHE A 184 -0.94 -3.28 15.86
CA PHE A 184 -1.63 -2.14 15.25
C PHE A 184 -3.13 -2.23 15.47
N SER A 185 -3.75 -1.11 15.82
CA SER A 185 -5.20 -0.97 15.97
C SER A 185 -5.88 -0.88 14.59
N ASP A 186 -7.21 -0.96 14.58
CA ASP A 186 -8.00 -0.81 13.35
C ASP A 186 -7.91 0.64 12.82
N ALA A 187 -7.70 1.63 13.70
CA ALA A 187 -7.48 3.03 13.31
C ALA A 187 -6.20 3.22 12.47
N ALA A 188 -5.22 2.31 12.59
CA ALA A 188 -4.06 2.33 11.71
C ALA A 188 -4.41 1.88 10.28
N GLU A 189 -5.42 1.02 10.10
CA GLU A 189 -5.88 0.59 8.77
C GLU A 189 -6.50 1.73 7.97
N ASP A 190 -7.13 2.70 8.63
CA ASP A 190 -7.71 3.88 7.97
C ASP A 190 -6.66 4.91 7.51
N PHE A 191 -5.43 4.82 8.05
CA PHE A 191 -4.36 5.80 7.78
C PHE A 191 -3.27 5.27 6.83
N VAL A 192 -3.08 3.96 6.80
CA VAL A 192 -2.16 3.27 5.89
C VAL A 192 -2.74 3.20 4.49
#